data_AF-A0A0W8I4Y2-F1
#
_entry.id   AF-A0A0W8I4Y2-F1
#
_cell.length_a   1.000
_cell.length_b   1.000
_cell.length_c   1.000
_cell.angle_alpha   90.00
_cell.angle_beta   90.00
_cell.angle_gamma   90.00
#
_symmetry.space_group_name_H-M   'P 1'
#
loop_
_entity.id
_entity.type
_entity.pdbx_description
1 polymer ?
#
loop_
_entity_poly.entity_id
_entity_poly.type
_entity_poly.pdbx_seq_one_letter_code
_entity_poly.pdbx_strand_id
1 'polypeptide(L)'
;MSASVPTELLARLIGPLHRGRVTREDQEAIVDTMTALEGAAFHDLKYRLNATGDHHDLEHLVFDHLDEDLQDTLLEHIAAQASDQPASDLRVLCDIDDTVKSAIHDERFPRGTVYPGVVALLTELDRGATADPGRVGDLTFVTARPGGPLGLVEQYTRDDLSELGMPTHTVLGGSLLNLHTKNAIAERKLQNMERDHLLFPECRMVFIGDSGQADGDVGAEMAVRPHDHVVGTLLHDVTGLDAAARDAWAQRRVHVFDTYAGAAAHAVRLGLLSPEQGRTVAQAVQTELGALELAQEQSVRVAALLEADLATLESVSRG
;
A
#
# COMPACT_ATOMS: atom_id res chain seq x y z
N MET A 1 17.78 -35.65 -13.99
CA MET A 1 17.11 -34.76 -13.03
C MET A 1 18.02 -33.58 -12.84
N SER A 2 17.71 -32.43 -13.44
CA SER A 2 18.46 -31.21 -13.16
C SER A 2 18.09 -30.78 -11.74
N ALA A 3 19.08 -30.61 -10.87
CA ALA A 3 18.82 -30.08 -9.54
C ALA A 3 18.49 -28.59 -9.70
N SER A 4 17.23 -28.21 -9.53
CA SER A 4 16.87 -26.79 -9.48
C SER A 4 17.30 -26.21 -8.15
N VAL A 5 17.98 -25.07 -8.18
CA VAL A 5 18.32 -24.33 -6.96
C VAL A 5 17.01 -23.82 -6.33
N PRO A 6 16.77 -24.03 -5.03
CA PRO A 6 15.60 -23.48 -4.37
C PRO A 6 15.61 -21.94 -4.45
N THR A 7 14.48 -21.36 -4.82
CA THR A 7 14.22 -19.90 -4.86
C THR A 7 14.53 -19.21 -3.52
N GLU A 8 14.28 -19.88 -2.39
CA GLU A 8 14.69 -19.41 -1.06
C GLU A 8 16.21 -19.22 -0.94
N LEU A 9 17.00 -20.11 -1.53
CA LEU A 9 18.46 -19.93 -1.55
C LEU A 9 18.85 -18.77 -2.46
N LEU A 10 18.21 -18.64 -3.62
CA LEU A 10 18.46 -17.53 -4.55
C LEU A 10 18.16 -16.17 -3.92
N ALA A 11 17.02 -16.02 -3.24
CA ALA A 11 16.65 -14.79 -2.55
C ALA A 11 17.70 -14.37 -1.50
N ARG A 12 18.21 -15.35 -0.72
CA ARG A 12 19.28 -15.10 0.27
C ARG A 12 20.64 -14.78 -0.33
N LEU A 13 20.90 -15.19 -1.57
CA LEU A 13 22.14 -14.86 -2.28
C LEU A 13 22.06 -13.48 -2.93
N ILE A 14 20.90 -13.12 -3.47
CA ILE A 14 20.65 -11.83 -4.12
C ILE A 14 20.57 -10.70 -3.07
N GLY A 15 19.82 -10.89 -1.98
CA GLY A 15 19.58 -9.84 -0.98
C GLY A 15 20.82 -9.12 -0.44
N PRO A 16 21.93 -9.81 -0.08
CA PRO A 16 23.16 -9.17 0.37
C PRO A 16 23.87 -8.33 -0.71
N LEU A 17 23.68 -8.63 -2.00
CA LEU A 17 24.31 -7.87 -3.09
C LEU A 17 23.78 -6.42 -3.11
N HIS A 18 22.57 -6.17 -2.61
CA HIS A 18 21.96 -4.84 -2.54
C HIS A 18 22.55 -3.95 -1.44
N ARG A 19 23.30 -4.51 -0.49
CA ARG A 19 23.77 -3.79 0.70
C ARG A 19 25.12 -3.08 0.49
N GLY A 20 25.62 -3.04 -0.75
CA GLY A 20 26.95 -2.51 -1.09
C GLY A 20 27.04 -1.98 -2.52
N ARG A 21 28.27 -1.73 -2.99
CA ARG A 21 28.50 -1.34 -4.39
C ARG A 21 28.25 -2.54 -5.30
N VAL A 22 27.08 -2.57 -5.93
CA VAL A 22 26.73 -3.57 -6.95
C VAL A 22 27.63 -3.35 -8.15
N THR A 23 28.41 -4.35 -8.53
CA THR A 23 29.20 -4.30 -9.77
C THR A 23 28.33 -4.69 -10.96
N ARG A 24 28.77 -4.34 -12.16
CA ARG A 24 28.07 -4.77 -13.38
C ARG A 24 27.92 -6.29 -13.47
N GLU A 25 28.94 -7.04 -13.06
CA GLU A 25 28.90 -8.51 -13.02
C GLU A 25 27.84 -9.02 -12.03
N ASP A 26 27.67 -8.35 -10.88
CA ASP A 26 26.61 -8.69 -9.93
C ASP A 26 25.22 -8.40 -10.52
N GLN A 27 25.05 -7.24 -11.19
CA GLN A 27 23.78 -6.89 -11.86
C GLN A 27 23.41 -7.92 -12.93
N GLU A 28 24.36 -8.29 -13.80
CA GLU A 28 24.18 -9.30 -14.84
C GLU A 28 23.83 -10.66 -14.23
N ALA A 29 24.54 -11.10 -13.19
CA ALA A 29 24.24 -12.36 -12.51
C ALA A 29 22.83 -12.38 -11.88
N ILE A 30 22.37 -11.26 -11.32
CA ILE A 30 21.02 -11.11 -10.78
C ILE A 30 19.98 -11.24 -11.90
N VAL A 31 20.15 -10.47 -12.99
CA VAL A 31 19.20 -10.48 -14.12
C VAL A 31 19.18 -11.84 -14.82
N ASP A 32 20.33 -12.46 -15.06
CA ASP A 32 20.42 -13.81 -15.63
C ASP A 32 19.73 -14.84 -14.73
N THR A 33 19.89 -14.74 -13.41
CA THR A 33 19.23 -15.64 -12.45
C THR A 33 17.72 -15.47 -12.48
N MET A 34 17.24 -14.23 -12.52
CA MET A 34 15.80 -13.93 -12.55
C MET A 34 15.16 -14.36 -13.89
N THR A 35 15.82 -14.05 -15.01
CA THR A 35 15.30 -14.33 -16.36
C THR A 35 15.43 -15.80 -16.75
N ALA A 36 16.27 -16.59 -16.06
CA ALA A 36 16.33 -18.04 -16.22
C ALA A 36 15.14 -18.79 -15.57
N LEU A 37 14.33 -18.11 -14.74
CA LEU A 37 13.15 -18.68 -14.10
C LEU A 37 11.87 -18.23 -14.81
N GLU A 38 10.89 -19.13 -14.86
CA GLU A 38 9.56 -18.87 -15.43
C GLU A 38 8.45 -19.39 -14.49
N GLY A 39 7.23 -18.90 -14.72
CA GLY A 39 6.02 -19.31 -14.02
C GLY A 39 6.13 -19.24 -12.50
N ALA A 40 5.72 -20.32 -11.82
CA ALA A 40 5.64 -20.36 -10.36
C ALA A 40 6.99 -20.13 -9.66
N ALA A 41 8.11 -20.57 -10.27
CA ALA A 41 9.44 -20.39 -9.67
C ALA A 41 9.90 -18.93 -9.74
N PHE A 42 9.64 -18.26 -10.87
CA PHE A 42 9.88 -16.83 -11.02
C PHE A 42 9.03 -16.01 -10.05
N HIS A 43 7.72 -16.29 -10.02
CA HIS A 43 6.79 -15.64 -9.12
C HIS A 43 7.22 -15.78 -7.65
N ASP A 44 7.61 -17.00 -7.23
CA ASP A 44 8.08 -17.22 -5.87
C ASP A 44 9.34 -16.42 -5.53
N LEU A 45 10.32 -16.36 -6.43
CA LEU A 45 11.53 -15.56 -6.21
C LEU A 45 11.23 -14.06 -6.16
N LYS A 46 10.43 -13.55 -7.10
CA LYS A 46 10.02 -12.14 -7.18
C LYS A 46 9.42 -11.66 -5.85
N TYR A 47 8.46 -12.41 -5.33
CA TYR A 47 7.78 -12.06 -4.07
C TYR A 47 8.70 -12.19 -2.84
N ARG A 48 9.64 -13.13 -2.82
CA ARG A 48 10.65 -13.22 -1.74
C ARG A 48 11.59 -12.01 -1.74
N LEU A 49 11.99 -11.52 -2.91
CA LEU A 49 12.81 -10.32 -3.05
C LEU A 49 12.03 -9.05 -2.70
N ASN A 50 10.71 -9.03 -2.89
CA ASN A 50 9.87 -7.93 -2.44
C ASN A 50 9.68 -7.91 -0.91
N ALA A 51 9.53 -9.08 -0.29
CA ALA A 51 9.19 -9.24 1.12
C ALA A 51 10.42 -9.39 2.05
N THR A 52 11.52 -8.65 1.80
CA THR A 52 12.75 -8.75 2.61
C THR A 52 12.63 -8.10 3.98
N GLY A 53 11.67 -7.18 4.16
CA GLY A 53 11.49 -6.45 5.42
C GLY A 53 12.60 -5.43 5.71
N ASP A 54 13.45 -5.07 4.74
CA ASP A 54 14.46 -4.00 4.84
C ASP A 54 14.38 -3.03 3.64
N HIS A 55 15.28 -2.04 3.54
CA HIS A 55 15.33 -1.08 2.42
C HIS A 55 15.92 -1.68 1.11
N HIS A 56 16.09 -3.00 1.06
CA HIS A 56 16.71 -3.71 -0.07
C HIS A 56 15.72 -4.64 -0.75
N ASP A 57 14.49 -4.14 -0.93
CA ASP A 57 13.41 -4.82 -1.62
C ASP A 57 13.61 -4.84 -3.15
N LEU A 58 12.65 -5.47 -3.83
CA LEU A 58 12.66 -5.59 -5.29
C LEU A 58 12.63 -4.23 -6.00
N GLU A 59 12.02 -3.20 -5.42
CA GLU A 59 11.94 -1.87 -6.04
C GLU A 59 13.33 -1.23 -6.08
N HIS A 60 14.05 -1.23 -4.96
CA HIS A 60 15.40 -0.68 -4.90
C HIS A 60 16.37 -1.50 -5.77
N LEU A 61 16.21 -2.82 -5.80
CA LEU A 61 16.98 -3.67 -6.71
C LEU A 61 16.82 -3.19 -8.16
N VAL A 62 15.58 -3.09 -8.63
CA VAL A 62 15.30 -2.86 -10.04
C VAL A 62 15.60 -1.42 -10.44
N PHE A 63 15.20 -0.43 -9.64
CA PHE A 63 15.23 0.98 -10.06
C PHE A 63 16.42 1.78 -9.54
N ASP A 64 17.12 1.30 -8.51
CA ASP A 64 18.24 2.03 -7.91
C ASP A 64 19.58 1.29 -8.07
N HIS A 65 19.59 -0.01 -8.39
CA HIS A 65 20.81 -0.81 -8.48
C HIS A 65 21.13 -1.41 -9.85
N LEU A 66 20.15 -1.54 -10.75
CA LEU A 66 20.39 -1.99 -12.11
C LEU A 66 20.68 -0.81 -13.04
N ASP A 67 21.59 -1.02 -13.99
CA ASP A 67 21.73 -0.13 -15.14
C ASP A 67 20.50 -0.26 -16.06
N GLU A 68 20.20 0.80 -16.83
CA GLU A 68 18.98 0.95 -17.64
C GLU A 68 18.70 -0.25 -18.58
N ASP A 69 19.73 -0.80 -19.22
CA ASP A 69 19.58 -1.93 -20.15
C ASP A 69 19.21 -3.25 -19.45
N LEU A 70 19.74 -3.46 -18.24
CA LEU A 70 19.43 -4.61 -17.40
C LEU A 70 18.08 -4.46 -16.71
N GLN A 71 17.73 -3.23 -16.33
CA GLN A 71 16.39 -2.88 -15.84
C GLN A 71 15.34 -3.20 -16.90
N ASP A 72 15.53 -2.74 -18.14
CA ASP A 72 14.61 -2.99 -19.25
C ASP A 72 14.45 -4.51 -19.50
N THR A 73 15.56 -5.24 -19.53
CA THR A 73 15.55 -6.71 -19.70
C THR A 73 14.72 -7.41 -18.63
N LEU A 74 14.88 -7.01 -17.36
CA LEU A 74 14.16 -7.62 -16.24
C LEU A 74 12.68 -7.22 -16.25
N LEU A 75 12.35 -5.96 -16.56
CA LEU A 75 10.98 -5.48 -16.65
C LEU A 75 10.21 -6.14 -17.81
N GLU A 76 10.86 -6.34 -18.97
CA GLU A 76 10.28 -7.09 -20.09
C GLU A 76 9.96 -8.53 -19.68
N HIS A 77 10.87 -9.18 -18.94
CA HIS A 77 10.63 -10.53 -18.42
C HIS A 77 9.48 -10.56 -17.41
N ILE A 78 9.41 -9.60 -16.46
CA ILE A 78 8.31 -9.47 -15.52
C ILE A 78 6.96 -9.35 -16.27
N ALA A 79 6.88 -8.47 -17.26
CA ALA A 79 5.67 -8.25 -18.04
C ALA A 79 5.27 -9.50 -18.85
N ALA A 80 6.23 -10.23 -19.41
CA ALA A 80 5.98 -11.48 -20.10
C ALA A 80 5.41 -12.56 -19.15
N GLN A 81 6.02 -12.74 -17.98
CA GLN A 81 5.57 -13.73 -16.99
C GLN A 81 4.18 -13.40 -16.41
N ALA A 82 3.87 -12.11 -16.24
CA ALA A 82 2.56 -11.65 -15.78
C ALA A 82 1.43 -11.90 -16.79
N SER A 83 1.71 -11.81 -18.09
CA SER A 83 0.72 -12.02 -19.16
C SER A 83 0.19 -13.47 -19.19
N ASP A 84 1.02 -14.43 -18.76
CA ASP A 84 0.69 -15.86 -18.75
C ASP A 84 -0.08 -16.29 -17.49
N GLN A 85 -0.11 -15.44 -16.44
CA GLN A 85 -0.79 -15.70 -15.17
C GLN A 85 -1.45 -14.41 -14.65
N PRO A 86 -2.68 -14.08 -15.07
CA PRO A 86 -3.40 -12.96 -14.48
C PRO A 86 -3.70 -13.28 -13.01
N ALA A 87 -2.90 -12.73 -12.10
CA ALA A 87 -3.11 -12.86 -10.67
C ALA A 87 -4.32 -12.01 -10.26
N SER A 88 -5.16 -12.55 -9.38
CA SER A 88 -6.27 -11.79 -8.77
C SER A 88 -5.80 -10.85 -7.65
N ASP A 89 -4.50 -10.82 -7.42
CA ASP A 89 -3.84 -10.26 -6.25
C ASP A 89 -3.98 -8.73 -6.21
N LEU A 90 -4.01 -8.20 -4.98
CA LEU A 90 -4.29 -6.81 -4.70
C LEU A 90 -3.07 -6.18 -4.01
N ARG A 91 -2.41 -5.26 -4.72
CA ARG A 91 -1.42 -4.35 -4.14
C ARG A 91 -2.15 -3.27 -3.36
N VAL A 92 -1.88 -3.19 -2.06
CA VAL A 92 -2.46 -2.17 -1.18
C VAL A 92 -1.42 -1.08 -0.96
N LEU A 93 -1.62 0.09 -1.55
CA LEU A 93 -0.70 1.21 -1.41
C LEU A 93 -1.29 2.18 -0.39
N CYS A 94 -0.57 2.43 0.71
CA CYS A 94 -1.10 3.15 1.85
C CYS A 94 -0.17 4.28 2.27
N ASP A 95 -0.68 5.51 2.35
CA ASP A 95 0.00 6.60 3.06
C ASP A 95 0.01 6.35 4.58
N ILE A 96 0.86 7.06 5.32
CA ILE A 96 1.02 6.88 6.77
C ILE A 96 0.38 8.03 7.56
N ASP A 97 0.65 9.28 7.21
CA ASP A 97 0.33 10.43 8.06
C ASP A 97 -1.07 10.94 7.80
N ASP A 98 -1.90 11.02 8.85
CA ASP A 98 -3.34 11.27 8.75
C ASP A 98 -4.12 10.20 7.96
N THR A 99 -3.43 9.14 7.53
CA THR A 99 -4.01 7.91 6.98
C THR A 99 -3.97 6.80 8.02
N VAL A 100 -2.80 6.29 8.43
CA VAL A 100 -2.70 5.26 9.48
C VAL A 100 -2.80 5.84 10.88
N LYS A 101 -2.26 7.05 11.07
CA LYS A 101 -2.15 7.68 12.38
C LYS A 101 -2.41 9.17 12.28
N SER A 102 -3.21 9.71 13.22
CA SER A 102 -3.43 11.16 13.32
C SER A 102 -2.12 11.86 13.62
N ALA A 103 -1.70 12.75 12.71
CA ALA A 103 -0.38 13.37 12.73
C ALA A 103 -0.43 14.88 12.55
N ILE A 104 -1.11 15.38 11.51
CA ILE A 104 -1.00 16.78 11.08
C ILE A 104 -2.35 17.48 11.06
N HIS A 105 -3.32 16.94 10.33
CA HIS A 105 -4.54 17.64 9.91
C HIS A 105 -5.79 17.23 10.68
N ASP A 106 -5.83 16.01 11.22
CA ASP A 106 -7.03 15.50 11.85
C ASP A 106 -7.17 15.91 13.32
N GLU A 107 -8.17 16.74 13.61
CA GLU A 107 -8.50 17.18 14.97
C GLU A 107 -9.52 16.26 15.68
N ARG A 108 -10.07 15.26 14.98
CA ARG A 108 -11.04 14.30 15.57
C ARG A 108 -10.40 13.39 16.60
N PHE A 109 -9.08 13.18 16.50
CA PHE A 109 -8.31 12.30 17.37
C PHE A 109 -7.10 13.04 17.97
N PRO A 110 -6.61 12.65 19.16
CA PRO A 110 -5.33 13.09 19.64
C PRO A 110 -4.21 12.75 18.65
N ARG A 111 -3.23 13.66 18.50
CA ARG A 111 -2.04 13.36 17.70
C ARG A 111 -1.33 12.14 18.26
N GLY A 112 -0.98 11.22 17.38
CA GLY A 112 -0.38 9.96 17.75
C GLY A 112 -1.35 8.79 17.80
N THR A 113 -2.65 9.03 17.69
CA THR A 113 -3.65 7.95 17.67
C THR A 113 -3.57 7.20 16.34
N VAL A 114 -3.29 5.90 16.40
CA VAL A 114 -3.56 4.97 15.29
C VAL A 114 -5.06 4.91 15.10
N TYR A 115 -5.54 5.11 13.88
CA TYR A 115 -6.97 5.22 13.66
C TYR A 115 -7.69 3.89 13.93
N PRO A 116 -8.82 3.92 14.66
CA PRO A 116 -9.58 2.71 14.93
C PRO A 116 -9.91 1.93 13.65
N GLY A 117 -9.53 0.65 13.61
CA GLY A 117 -9.78 -0.30 12.54
C GLY A 117 -8.85 -0.23 11.34
N VAL A 118 -7.85 0.67 11.31
CA VAL A 118 -6.91 0.75 10.16
C VAL A 118 -6.09 -0.52 9.99
N VAL A 119 -5.56 -1.06 11.09
CA VAL A 119 -4.79 -2.33 11.08
C VAL A 119 -5.66 -3.47 10.56
N ALA A 120 -6.91 -3.55 11.04
CA ALA A 120 -7.86 -4.57 10.59
C ALA A 120 -8.17 -4.42 9.10
N LEU A 121 -8.41 -3.20 8.61
CA LEU A 121 -8.66 -2.98 7.18
C LEU A 121 -7.48 -3.42 6.32
N LEU A 122 -6.27 -2.97 6.64
CA LEU A 122 -5.07 -3.30 5.86
C LEU A 122 -4.80 -4.80 5.89
N THR A 123 -5.03 -5.46 7.04
CA THR A 123 -4.90 -6.92 7.17
C THR A 123 -5.90 -7.67 6.30
N GLU A 124 -7.16 -7.26 6.30
CA GLU A 124 -8.17 -7.94 5.48
C GLU A 124 -8.00 -7.65 3.98
N LEU A 125 -7.52 -6.47 3.60
CA LEU A 125 -7.19 -6.17 2.21
C LEU A 125 -5.98 -6.98 1.72
N ASP A 126 -4.93 -7.12 2.55
CA ASP A 126 -3.76 -7.94 2.23
C ASP A 126 -4.11 -9.43 2.07
N ARG A 127 -5.08 -9.93 2.85
CA ARG A 127 -5.61 -11.30 2.68
C ARG A 127 -6.44 -11.48 1.40
N GLY A 128 -7.02 -10.40 0.87
CA GLY A 128 -7.96 -10.43 -0.25
C GLY A 128 -9.31 -11.07 0.08
N ALA A 129 -10.26 -10.97 -0.86
CA ALA A 129 -11.61 -11.56 -0.75
C ALA A 129 -11.70 -13.01 -1.24
N THR A 130 -10.67 -13.53 -1.91
CA THR A 130 -10.65 -14.87 -2.52
C THR A 130 -10.07 -15.91 -1.57
N ALA A 131 -10.60 -17.13 -1.63
CA ALA A 131 -10.20 -18.26 -0.79
C ALA A 131 -8.83 -18.87 -1.16
N ASP A 132 -8.02 -18.20 -1.99
CA ASP A 132 -6.65 -18.58 -2.26
C ASP A 132 -5.72 -17.67 -1.44
N PRO A 133 -5.24 -18.14 -0.26
CA PRO A 133 -4.38 -17.38 0.66
C PRO A 133 -2.93 -17.29 0.15
N GLY A 134 -2.77 -17.07 -1.15
CA GLY A 134 -1.59 -17.36 -1.95
C GLY A 134 -0.37 -16.49 -1.72
N ARG A 135 -0.39 -15.48 -0.83
CA ARG A 135 0.77 -14.90 -0.11
C ARG A 135 0.35 -13.73 0.76
N VAL A 136 0.75 -13.76 2.03
CA VAL A 136 0.77 -12.60 2.93
C VAL A 136 1.94 -11.72 2.48
N GLY A 137 1.73 -10.43 2.17
CA GLY A 137 2.84 -9.51 1.84
C GLY A 137 2.68 -8.59 0.62
N ASP A 138 1.46 -8.17 0.27
CA ASP A 138 1.22 -7.20 -0.82
C ASP A 138 0.86 -5.79 -0.33
N LEU A 139 0.82 -5.60 0.99
CA LEU A 139 0.76 -4.28 1.60
C LEU A 139 2.08 -3.51 1.40
N THR A 140 1.97 -2.38 0.72
CA THR A 140 3.07 -1.45 0.46
C THR A 140 2.72 -0.08 1.01
N PHE A 141 3.48 0.42 1.97
CA PHE A 141 3.35 1.80 2.42
C PHE A 141 4.07 2.74 1.46
N VAL A 142 3.39 3.81 1.05
CA VAL A 142 3.95 4.85 0.19
C VAL A 142 4.07 6.12 1.03
N THR A 143 5.30 6.56 1.30
CA THR A 143 5.55 7.79 2.07
C THR A 143 6.39 8.78 1.27
N ALA A 144 6.12 10.07 1.47
CA ALA A 144 6.86 11.16 0.85
C ALA A 144 7.70 11.98 1.87
N ARG A 145 7.84 11.51 3.11
CA ARG A 145 8.43 12.30 4.22
C ARG A 145 9.95 12.20 4.32
N PRO A 146 10.69 13.33 4.40
CA PRO A 146 12.13 13.34 4.17
C PRO A 146 13.06 12.56 5.10
N GLY A 147 13.65 11.48 4.56
CA GLY A 147 14.84 10.77 4.98
C GLY A 147 16.08 11.65 4.91
N GLY A 148 16.29 12.40 5.98
CA GLY A 148 17.50 13.14 6.25
C GLY A 148 17.94 12.95 7.71
N PRO A 149 19.24 13.10 8.02
CA PRO A 149 19.81 12.86 9.35
C PRO A 149 19.36 13.85 10.43
N LEU A 150 18.48 14.81 10.10
CA LEU A 150 17.95 15.84 11.00
C LEU A 150 16.41 15.89 11.01
N GLY A 151 15.73 14.91 10.39
CA GLY A 151 14.28 14.90 10.27
C GLY A 151 13.71 13.50 10.42
N LEU A 152 13.34 13.13 11.65
CA LEU A 152 12.21 12.24 12.01
C LEU A 152 12.09 10.87 11.33
N VAL A 153 13.10 10.35 10.64
CA VAL A 153 13.22 8.91 10.34
C VAL A 153 13.41 8.08 11.62
N GLU A 154 13.81 8.71 12.72
CA GLU A 154 13.87 8.05 14.04
C GLU A 154 12.51 7.84 14.71
N GLN A 155 11.38 8.31 14.17
CA GLN A 155 10.05 8.10 14.80
C GLN A 155 9.14 7.10 14.10
N TYR A 156 9.51 6.62 12.92
CA TYR A 156 8.83 5.53 12.24
C TYR A 156 9.87 4.71 11.50
N THR A 157 10.62 3.92 12.27
CA THR A 157 11.30 2.77 11.66
C THR A 157 10.23 1.75 11.29
N ARG A 158 10.50 0.88 10.31
CA ARG A 158 9.64 -0.28 10.00
C ARG A 158 9.32 -1.09 11.28
N ASP A 159 10.19 -1.03 12.28
CA ASP A 159 9.99 -1.60 13.62
C ASP A 159 8.72 -1.03 14.30
N ASP A 160 8.49 0.29 14.28
CA ASP A 160 7.32 0.93 14.88
C ASP A 160 5.99 0.52 14.19
N LEU A 161 6.00 0.27 12.87
CA LEU A 161 4.83 -0.25 12.14
C LEU A 161 4.63 -1.75 12.37
N SER A 162 5.72 -2.51 12.53
CA SER A 162 5.65 -3.94 12.85
C SER A 162 5.09 -4.21 14.25
N GLU A 163 5.31 -3.30 15.19
CA GLU A 163 4.75 -3.35 16.55
C GLU A 163 3.22 -3.16 16.58
N LEU A 164 2.62 -2.61 15.52
CA LEU A 164 1.16 -2.43 15.38
C LEU A 164 0.43 -3.73 14.99
N GLY A 165 1.12 -4.85 14.84
CA GLY A 165 0.53 -6.12 14.42
C GLY A 165 0.11 -6.13 12.94
N MET A 166 0.71 -5.25 12.12
CA MET A 166 0.46 -5.18 10.69
C MET A 166 0.96 -6.44 9.97
N PRO A 167 0.37 -6.79 8.79
CA PRO A 167 0.95 -7.79 7.90
C PRO A 167 2.39 -7.46 7.51
N THR A 168 3.11 -8.45 6.96
CA THR A 168 4.40 -8.21 6.31
C THR A 168 4.24 -7.14 5.24
N HIS A 169 5.08 -6.11 5.25
CA HIS A 169 4.91 -4.94 4.39
C HIS A 169 6.24 -4.38 3.89
N THR A 170 6.16 -3.71 2.75
CA THR A 170 7.25 -2.92 2.17
C THR A 170 6.99 -1.43 2.41
N VAL A 171 8.05 -0.62 2.53
CA VAL A 171 7.93 0.83 2.68
C VAL A 171 8.71 1.47 1.53
N LEU A 172 7.98 2.07 0.59
CA LEU A 172 8.58 2.83 -0.51
C LEU A 172 8.93 4.23 0.01
N GLY A 173 10.20 4.42 0.39
CA GLY A 173 10.76 5.69 0.83
C GLY A 173 11.97 6.06 -0.02
N GLY A 174 11.83 7.03 -0.93
CA GLY A 174 12.96 7.53 -1.72
C GLY A 174 13.95 8.33 -0.85
N SER A 175 15.18 8.57 -1.32
CA SER A 175 16.11 9.50 -0.65
C SER A 175 15.64 10.95 -0.78
N LEU A 176 15.77 11.73 0.28
CA LEU A 176 14.87 12.83 0.57
C LEU A 176 15.56 14.17 0.78
N LEU A 177 16.42 14.46 -0.18
CA LEU A 177 16.97 15.79 -0.33
C LEU A 177 16.00 16.56 -1.25
N ASN A 178 15.15 17.43 -0.66
CA ASN A 178 14.42 18.55 -1.31
C ASN A 178 12.95 18.38 -1.74
N LEU A 179 12.10 17.60 -1.07
CA LEU A 179 10.63 17.67 -1.29
C LEU A 179 10.00 18.81 -0.46
N HIS A 180 9.87 20.01 -1.05
CA HIS A 180 9.31 21.19 -0.37
C HIS A 180 7.90 21.59 -0.82
N THR A 181 7.29 20.92 -1.80
CA THR A 181 5.97 21.29 -2.34
C THR A 181 5.02 20.10 -2.43
N LYS A 182 3.71 20.35 -2.28
CA LYS A 182 2.66 19.33 -2.47
C LYS A 182 2.76 18.64 -3.85
N ASN A 183 3.13 19.40 -4.89
CA ASN A 183 3.30 18.86 -6.24
C ASN A 183 4.49 17.87 -6.31
N ALA A 184 5.61 18.19 -5.65
CA ALA A 184 6.76 17.27 -5.63
C ALA A 184 6.45 15.98 -4.85
N ILE A 185 5.63 16.08 -3.79
CA ILE A 185 5.11 14.92 -3.05
C ILE A 185 4.21 14.08 -3.95
N ALA A 186 3.27 14.71 -4.66
CA ALA A 186 2.36 14.02 -5.58
C ALA A 186 3.13 13.29 -6.69
N GLU A 187 4.07 13.98 -7.35
CA GLU A 187 4.91 13.41 -8.42
C GLU A 187 5.68 12.19 -7.93
N ARG A 188 6.24 12.27 -6.71
CA ARG A 188 6.96 11.13 -6.11
C ARG A 188 6.04 9.95 -5.83
N LYS A 189 4.84 10.19 -5.27
CA LYS A 189 3.86 9.13 -5.05
C LYS A 189 3.47 8.48 -6.37
N LEU A 190 3.16 9.28 -7.39
CA LEU A 190 2.85 8.80 -8.73
C LEU A 190 3.98 7.94 -9.33
N GLN A 191 5.22 8.41 -9.23
CA GLN A 191 6.38 7.64 -9.69
C GLN A 191 6.54 6.32 -8.94
N ASN A 192 6.40 6.31 -7.61
CA ASN A 192 6.48 5.09 -6.80
C ASN A 192 5.38 4.09 -7.19
N MET A 193 4.18 4.58 -7.47
CA MET A 193 3.05 3.74 -7.86
C MET A 193 3.19 3.20 -9.29
N GLU A 194 3.80 3.96 -10.21
CA GLU A 194 4.20 3.44 -11.53
C GLU A 194 5.28 2.37 -11.43
N ARG A 195 6.30 2.59 -10.60
CA ARG A 195 7.35 1.60 -10.33
C ARG A 195 6.75 0.31 -9.76
N ASP A 196 5.82 0.41 -8.80
CA ASP A 196 5.10 -0.74 -8.27
C ASP A 196 4.34 -1.50 -9.36
N HIS A 197 3.63 -0.78 -10.24
CA HIS A 197 2.93 -1.38 -11.36
C HIS A 197 3.86 -2.11 -12.33
N LEU A 198 5.04 -1.56 -12.63
CA LEU A 198 6.02 -2.21 -13.49
C LEU A 198 6.56 -3.53 -12.90
N LEU A 199 6.62 -3.64 -11.57
CA LEU A 199 7.06 -4.86 -10.88
C LEU A 199 5.95 -5.89 -10.70
N PHE A 200 4.70 -5.43 -10.59
CA PHE A 200 3.51 -6.26 -10.38
C PHE A 200 2.41 -5.96 -11.41
N PRO A 201 2.69 -6.06 -12.73
CA PRO A 201 1.71 -5.75 -13.76
C PRO A 201 0.53 -6.73 -13.78
N GLU A 202 0.66 -7.92 -13.17
CA GLU A 202 -0.43 -8.87 -12.99
C GLU A 202 -1.45 -8.44 -11.92
N CYS A 203 -1.07 -7.54 -11.02
CA CYS A 203 -1.89 -7.20 -9.86
C CYS A 203 -2.87 -6.07 -10.12
N ARG A 204 -3.95 -6.06 -9.32
CA ARG A 204 -4.82 -4.89 -9.12
C ARG A 204 -4.25 -4.03 -8.00
N MET A 205 -4.61 -2.76 -7.97
CA MET A 205 -4.07 -1.77 -7.04
C MET A 205 -5.16 -0.97 -6.35
N VAL A 206 -5.12 -0.88 -5.03
CA VAL A 206 -5.94 0.07 -4.26
C VAL A 206 -5.01 1.08 -3.58
N PHE A 207 -5.36 2.36 -3.64
CA PHE A 207 -4.62 3.42 -2.94
C PHE A 207 -5.43 3.94 -1.76
N ILE A 208 -4.79 4.11 -0.62
CA ILE A 208 -5.37 4.66 0.61
C ILE A 208 -4.53 5.84 1.04
N GLY A 209 -5.18 7.00 1.21
CA GLY A 209 -4.51 8.24 1.62
C GLY A 209 -5.44 9.20 2.33
N ASP A 210 -5.00 10.44 2.55
CA ASP A 210 -5.76 11.45 3.30
C ASP A 210 -6.12 12.71 2.48
N SER A 211 -7.19 13.39 2.89
CA SER A 211 -7.66 14.61 2.22
C SER A 211 -6.83 15.88 2.47
N GLY A 212 -5.92 15.86 3.45
CA GLY A 212 -5.10 17.01 3.83
C GLY A 212 -3.82 17.18 2.99
N GLN A 213 -3.31 16.08 2.44
CA GLN A 213 -2.14 16.07 1.56
C GLN A 213 -2.52 16.11 0.07
N ALA A 214 -1.74 15.45 -0.79
CA ALA A 214 -1.94 15.43 -2.24
C ALA A 214 -2.62 14.13 -2.72
N ASP A 215 -3.08 13.30 -1.79
CA ASP A 215 -3.42 11.90 -2.07
C ASP A 215 -4.69 11.76 -2.91
N GLY A 216 -5.65 12.65 -2.70
CA GLY A 216 -6.84 12.72 -3.55
C GLY A 216 -6.47 12.97 -5.01
N ASP A 217 -5.54 13.91 -5.27
CA ASP A 217 -5.10 14.21 -6.63
C ASP A 217 -4.24 13.09 -7.23
N VAL A 218 -3.35 12.48 -6.43
CA VAL A 218 -2.57 11.29 -6.83
C VAL A 218 -3.50 10.16 -7.26
N GLY A 219 -4.47 9.80 -6.42
CA GLY A 219 -5.42 8.73 -6.72
C GLY A 219 -6.28 9.03 -7.95
N ALA A 220 -6.75 10.28 -8.09
CA ALA A 220 -7.52 10.69 -9.26
C ALA A 220 -6.70 10.69 -10.56
N GLU A 221 -5.44 11.10 -10.51
CA GLU A 221 -4.55 11.04 -11.67
C GLU A 221 -4.26 9.60 -12.08
N MET A 222 -4.04 8.73 -11.10
CA MET A 222 -3.86 7.30 -11.37
C MET A 222 -5.08 6.64 -11.98
N ALA A 223 -6.28 7.03 -11.56
CA ALA A 223 -7.52 6.46 -12.07
C ALA A 223 -7.79 6.77 -13.57
N VAL A 224 -7.05 7.72 -14.16
CA VAL A 224 -7.13 8.07 -15.60
C VAL A 224 -5.90 7.65 -16.40
N ARG A 225 -4.85 7.11 -15.75
CA ARG A 225 -3.69 6.55 -16.44
C ARG A 225 -4.10 5.26 -17.17
N PRO A 226 -3.43 4.90 -18.28
CA PRO A 226 -3.82 3.77 -19.16
C PRO A 226 -3.67 2.39 -18.51
N HIS A 227 -3.21 2.35 -17.25
CA HIS A 227 -3.08 1.14 -16.47
C HIS A 227 -4.45 0.85 -15.81
N ASP A 228 -5.22 -0.08 -16.38
CA ASP A 228 -6.55 -0.54 -15.89
C ASP A 228 -6.49 -1.26 -14.50
N HIS A 229 -5.39 -1.09 -13.77
CA HIS A 229 -5.06 -1.84 -12.56
C HIS A 229 -5.54 -1.16 -11.28
N VAL A 230 -5.74 0.16 -11.27
CA VAL A 230 -6.22 0.87 -10.08
C VAL A 230 -7.71 0.67 -9.92
N VAL A 231 -8.09 -0.19 -8.99
CA VAL A 231 -9.49 -0.56 -8.72
C VAL A 231 -10.23 0.47 -7.89
N GLY A 232 -9.51 1.34 -7.18
CA GLY A 232 -10.10 2.47 -6.46
C GLY A 232 -9.09 3.21 -5.58
N THR A 233 -9.48 4.42 -5.19
CA THR A 233 -8.80 5.20 -4.15
C THR A 233 -9.74 5.40 -2.98
N LEU A 234 -9.27 5.11 -1.77
CA LEU A 234 -9.94 5.39 -0.51
C LEU A 234 -9.26 6.60 0.14
N LEU A 235 -10.00 7.71 0.26
CA LEU A 235 -9.50 8.98 0.79
C LEU A 235 -10.09 9.25 2.18
N HIS A 236 -9.25 9.19 3.21
CA HIS A 236 -9.64 9.49 4.57
C HIS A 236 -9.90 10.99 4.75
N ASP A 237 -11.12 11.35 5.13
CA ASP A 237 -11.51 12.75 5.32
C ASP A 237 -11.07 13.30 6.67
N VAL A 238 -9.89 13.91 6.67
CA VAL A 238 -9.31 14.61 7.82
C VAL A 238 -9.52 16.13 7.76
N THR A 239 -10.06 16.66 6.67
CA THR A 239 -10.23 18.11 6.45
C THR A 239 -11.68 18.58 6.54
N GLY A 240 -12.65 17.66 6.60
CA GLY A 240 -14.07 17.98 6.72
C GLY A 240 -14.69 18.38 5.38
N LEU A 241 -14.48 17.56 4.35
CA LEU A 241 -15.05 17.75 3.01
C LEU A 241 -16.58 17.68 3.04
N ASP A 242 -17.22 18.68 2.43
CA ASP A 242 -18.68 18.72 2.27
C ASP A 242 -19.17 17.74 1.19
N ALA A 243 -20.50 17.59 1.07
CA ALA A 243 -21.11 16.66 0.13
C ALA A 243 -20.74 16.98 -1.34
N ALA A 244 -20.65 18.27 -1.71
CA ALA A 244 -20.33 18.66 -3.07
C ALA A 244 -18.87 18.32 -3.43
N ALA A 245 -17.94 18.53 -2.50
CA ALA A 245 -16.55 18.14 -2.64
C ALA A 245 -16.40 16.61 -2.73
N ARG A 246 -17.14 15.85 -1.91
CA ARG A 246 -17.15 14.39 -1.96
C ARG A 246 -17.69 13.87 -3.29
N ASP A 247 -18.75 14.47 -3.82
CA ASP A 247 -19.30 14.12 -5.14
C ASP A 247 -18.30 14.41 -6.26
N ALA A 248 -17.56 15.52 -6.17
CA ALA A 248 -16.51 15.85 -7.13
C ALA A 248 -15.36 14.83 -7.11
N TRP A 249 -14.97 14.35 -5.93
CA TRP A 249 -13.97 13.27 -5.81
C TRP A 249 -14.49 11.94 -6.34
N ALA A 250 -15.74 11.59 -6.07
CA ALA A 250 -16.36 10.36 -6.56
C ALA A 250 -16.39 10.31 -8.10
N GLN A 251 -16.63 11.45 -8.77
CA GLN A 251 -16.56 11.56 -10.24
C GLN A 251 -15.16 11.30 -10.79
N ARG A 252 -14.11 11.52 -9.97
CA ARG A 252 -12.71 11.21 -10.27
C ARG A 252 -12.28 9.83 -9.77
N ARG A 253 -13.24 8.95 -9.43
CA ARG A 253 -13.01 7.58 -8.89
C ARG A 253 -12.27 7.56 -7.54
N VAL A 254 -12.36 8.65 -6.77
CA VAL A 254 -11.82 8.74 -5.42
C VAL A 254 -12.97 8.68 -4.42
N HIS A 255 -13.00 7.65 -3.58
CA HIS A 255 -14.02 7.47 -2.57
C HIS A 255 -13.58 8.05 -1.23
N VAL A 256 -14.25 9.10 -0.80
CA VAL A 256 -14.01 9.75 0.50
C VAL A 256 -14.74 9.00 1.61
N PHE A 257 -14.04 8.68 2.71
CA PHE A 257 -14.60 8.02 3.88
C PHE A 257 -14.23 8.72 5.18
N ASP A 258 -15.06 8.54 6.22
CA ASP A 258 -14.88 9.19 7.51
C ASP A 258 -14.23 8.29 8.56
N THR A 259 -14.64 7.02 8.59
CA THR A 259 -14.08 6.00 9.47
C THR A 259 -13.65 4.77 8.66
N TYR A 260 -12.79 3.94 9.22
CA TYR A 260 -12.35 2.71 8.58
C TYR A 260 -13.48 1.69 8.36
N ALA A 261 -14.63 1.84 9.04
CA ALA A 261 -15.84 1.08 8.72
C ALA A 261 -16.46 1.52 7.38
N GLY A 262 -16.42 2.82 7.08
CA GLY A 262 -16.85 3.37 5.78
C GLY A 262 -15.93 2.93 4.64
N ALA A 263 -14.61 2.95 4.88
CA ALA A 263 -13.63 2.40 3.95
C ALA A 263 -13.91 0.92 3.66
N ALA A 264 -14.16 0.11 4.70
CA ALA A 264 -14.51 -1.30 4.56
C ALA A 264 -15.81 -1.49 3.77
N ALA A 265 -16.84 -0.68 4.00
CA ALA A 265 -18.09 -0.73 3.24
C ALA A 265 -17.86 -0.48 1.74
N HIS A 266 -16.99 0.45 1.39
CA HIS A 266 -16.63 0.68 -0.01
C HIS A 266 -15.80 -0.47 -0.59
N ALA A 267 -14.82 -0.99 0.16
CA ALA A 267 -14.02 -2.13 -0.26
C ALA A 267 -14.88 -3.39 -0.51
N VAL A 268 -15.93 -3.61 0.28
CA VAL A 268 -16.93 -4.67 0.01
C VAL A 268 -17.66 -4.41 -1.30
N ARG A 269 -18.08 -3.16 -1.56
CA ARG A 269 -18.76 -2.79 -2.82
C ARG A 269 -17.89 -3.01 -4.05
N LEU A 270 -16.58 -2.79 -3.93
CA LEU A 270 -15.61 -3.04 -4.99
C LEU A 270 -15.21 -4.53 -5.12
N GLY A 271 -15.71 -5.40 -4.23
CA GLY A 271 -15.33 -6.82 -4.19
C GLY A 271 -13.89 -7.07 -3.73
N LEU A 272 -13.28 -6.10 -3.05
CA LEU A 272 -11.94 -6.23 -2.46
C LEU A 272 -11.99 -6.94 -1.10
N LEU A 273 -13.12 -6.82 -0.40
CA LEU A 273 -13.43 -7.54 0.83
C LEU A 273 -14.74 -8.31 0.68
N SER A 274 -14.84 -9.47 1.33
CA SER A 274 -16.13 -10.10 1.58
C SER A 274 -16.94 -9.33 2.64
N PRO A 275 -18.28 -9.48 2.68
CA PRO A 275 -19.10 -8.89 3.74
C PRO A 275 -18.71 -9.32 5.15
N GLU A 276 -18.13 -10.51 5.33
CA GLU A 276 -17.63 -10.98 6.63
C GLU A 276 -16.38 -10.21 7.05
N GLN A 277 -15.40 -10.06 6.15
CA GLN A 277 -14.21 -9.24 6.40
C GLN A 277 -14.57 -7.78 6.69
N GLY A 278 -15.53 -7.21 5.95
CA GLY A 278 -16.04 -5.88 6.24
C GLY A 278 -16.59 -5.74 7.67
N ARG A 279 -17.30 -6.76 8.18
CA ARG A 279 -17.79 -6.79 9.58
C ARG A 279 -16.65 -6.93 10.58
N THR A 280 -15.61 -7.71 10.27
CA THR A 280 -14.40 -7.80 11.11
C THR A 280 -13.77 -6.43 11.30
N VAL A 281 -13.60 -5.66 10.22
CA VAL A 281 -13.07 -4.28 10.30
C VAL A 281 -13.98 -3.41 11.16
N ALA A 282 -15.30 -3.42 10.92
CA ALA A 282 -16.24 -2.63 11.71
C ALA A 282 -16.21 -2.95 13.22
N GLN A 283 -16.08 -4.23 13.58
CA GLN A 283 -15.93 -4.64 14.99
C GLN A 283 -14.62 -4.13 15.61
N ALA A 284 -13.53 -4.14 14.84
CA ALA A 284 -12.26 -3.55 15.28
C ALA A 284 -12.40 -2.04 15.51
N VAL A 285 -13.01 -1.30 14.57
CA VAL A 285 -13.30 0.14 14.72
C VAL A 285 -14.08 0.42 16.01
N GLN A 286 -15.16 -0.33 16.27
CA GLN A 286 -15.97 -0.16 17.48
C GLN A 286 -15.19 -0.45 18.77
N THR A 287 -14.41 -1.53 18.78
CA THR A 287 -13.64 -1.95 19.95
C THR A 287 -12.53 -0.95 20.27
N GLU A 288 -11.75 -0.57 19.27
CA GLU A 288 -10.62 0.33 19.41
C GLU A 288 -11.10 1.75 19.74
N LEU A 289 -12.15 2.24 19.08
CA LEU A 289 -12.74 3.54 19.40
C LEU A 289 -13.28 3.57 20.84
N GLY A 290 -13.89 2.48 21.31
CA GLY A 290 -14.38 2.36 22.69
C GLY A 290 -13.27 2.35 23.75
N ALA A 291 -12.03 2.04 23.37
CA ALA A 291 -10.87 2.08 24.24
C ALA A 291 -10.14 3.43 24.24
N LEU A 292 -10.47 4.35 23.32
CA LEU A 292 -9.83 5.66 23.23
C LEU A 292 -10.42 6.66 24.24
N GLU A 293 -9.53 7.40 24.90
CA GLU A 293 -9.90 8.55 25.72
C GLU A 293 -10.05 9.80 24.85
N LEU A 294 -11.27 10.07 24.40
CA LEU A 294 -11.60 11.25 23.59
C LEU A 294 -12.30 12.33 24.42
N ALA A 295 -12.11 13.60 24.04
CA ALA A 295 -12.94 14.67 24.58
C ALA A 295 -14.42 14.44 24.19
N GLN A 296 -15.35 14.95 25.00
CA GLN A 296 -16.78 14.74 24.77
C GLN A 296 -17.24 15.13 23.35
N GLU A 297 -16.74 16.26 22.85
CA GLU A 297 -17.06 16.75 21.50
C GLU A 297 -16.50 15.84 20.40
N GLN A 298 -15.26 15.35 20.56
CA GLN A 298 -14.63 14.39 19.64
C GLN A 298 -15.38 13.07 19.63
N SER A 299 -15.73 12.55 20.81
CA SER A 299 -16.48 11.31 20.97
C SER A 299 -17.84 11.37 20.28
N VAL A 300 -18.61 12.45 20.48
CA VAL A 300 -19.91 12.64 19.82
C VAL A 300 -19.75 12.74 18.30
N ARG A 301 -18.75 13.48 17.82
CA ARG A 301 -18.49 13.64 16.38
C ARG A 301 -18.14 12.30 15.72
N VAL A 302 -17.18 11.57 16.28
CA VAL A 302 -16.73 10.28 15.69
C VAL A 302 -17.82 9.22 15.79
N ALA A 303 -18.60 9.18 16.87
CA ALA A 303 -19.71 8.24 17.01
C ALA A 303 -20.78 8.44 15.93
N ALA A 304 -21.13 9.69 15.61
CA ALA A 304 -22.10 9.99 14.55
C ALA A 304 -21.60 9.56 13.16
N LEU A 305 -20.31 9.75 12.87
CA LEU A 305 -19.69 9.30 11.62
C LEU A 305 -19.68 7.76 11.53
N LEU A 306 -19.30 7.09 12.63
CA LEU A 306 -19.29 5.63 12.69
C LEU A 306 -20.69 5.03 12.51
N GLU A 307 -21.72 5.61 13.12
CA GLU A 307 -23.10 5.14 12.97
C GLU A 307 -23.55 5.15 11.50
N ALA A 308 -23.25 6.25 10.77
CA ALA A 308 -23.55 6.37 9.35
C ALA A 308 -22.79 5.34 8.49
N ASP A 309 -21.52 5.10 8.80
CA ASP A 309 -20.68 4.14 8.09
C ASP A 309 -21.11 2.69 8.34
N LEU A 310 -21.49 2.34 9.57
CA LEU A 310 -22.02 1.02 9.91
C LEU A 310 -23.34 0.74 9.18
N ALA A 311 -24.25 1.72 9.12
CA ALA A 311 -25.49 1.57 8.35
C ALA A 311 -25.21 1.33 6.85
N THR A 312 -24.19 1.99 6.30
CA THR A 312 -23.75 1.78 4.91
C THR A 312 -23.19 0.37 4.72
N LEU A 313 -22.33 -0.10 5.63
CA LEU A 313 -21.76 -1.45 5.58
C LEU A 313 -22.85 -2.53 5.64
N GLU A 314 -23.84 -2.37 6.52
CA GLU A 314 -24.97 -3.30 6.60
C GLU A 314 -25.78 -3.35 5.30
N SER A 315 -25.99 -2.19 4.66
CA SER A 315 -26.71 -2.11 3.38
C SER A 315 -25.96 -2.86 2.28
N VAL A 316 -24.65 -2.64 2.13
CA VAL A 316 -23.86 -3.30 1.07
C VAL A 316 -23.66 -4.79 1.35
N SER A 317 -23.72 -5.21 2.62
CA SER A 317 -23.57 -6.62 3.02
C SER A 317 -24.81 -7.49 2.80
N ARG A 318 -25.97 -6.89 2.48
CA ARG A 318 -27.24 -7.58 2.23
C ARG A 318 -27.61 -7.68 0.74
N GLY A 319 -26.96 -6.90 -0.11
CA GLY A 319 -27.14 -6.91 -1.57
C GLY A 319 -26.23 -7.93 -2.22
#